data_AF-A0A937Y5J4-F1
#
_entry.id   AF-A0A937Y5J4-F1
#
_cell.length_a   1.000
_cell.length_b   1.000
_cell.length_c   1.000
_cell.angle_alpha   90.00
_cell.angle_beta   90.00
_cell.angle_gamma   90.00
#
_symmetry.space_group_name_H-M   'P 1'
#
loop_
_entity.id
_entity.type
_entity.pdbx_description
1 polymer ?
#
loop_
_entity_poly.entity_id
_entity_poly.type
_entity_poly.pdbx_seq_one_letter_code
_entity_poly.pdbx_strand_id
1 'polypeptide(L)' 'MQSKATTIVATTRAAAVPVWLQIATAFLLGAVIVYGAGFVQASAVHNTAHDMRHAQGFPCH' A
#
# COMPACT_ATOMS: atom_id res chain seq x y z
N MET A 1 59.51 3.50 -10.94
CA MET A 1 58.44 4.14 -10.15
C MET A 1 57.11 3.74 -10.79
N GLN A 2 56.45 2.69 -10.30
CA GLN A 2 55.20 2.17 -10.88
C GLN A 2 54.12 2.22 -9.80
N SER A 3 53.30 3.26 -9.86
CA SER A 3 52.17 3.45 -8.95
C SER A 3 51.06 2.47 -9.34
N LYS A 4 50.87 1.41 -8.54
CA LYS A 4 49.69 0.54 -8.65
C LYS A 4 48.46 1.35 -8.25
N ALA A 5 47.61 1.67 -9.21
CA ALA A 5 46.29 2.21 -8.93
C ALA A 5 45.41 1.08 -8.37
N THR A 6 45.07 1.17 -7.08
CA THR A 6 44.06 0.32 -6.46
C THR A 6 42.69 0.86 -6.85
N THR A 7 42.04 0.21 -7.80
CA THR A 7 40.63 0.48 -8.16
C THR A 7 39.73 -0.07 -7.05
N ILE A 8 39.07 0.82 -6.31
CA ILE A 8 38.05 0.45 -5.34
C ILE A 8 36.74 0.20 -6.11
N VAL A 9 36.35 -1.07 -6.24
CA VAL A 9 35.02 -1.43 -6.74
C VAL A 9 34.03 -1.23 -5.60
N ALA A 10 33.23 -0.17 -5.67
CA ALA A 10 32.14 0.06 -4.74
C ALA A 10 31.01 -0.93 -5.06
N THR A 11 30.82 -1.95 -4.23
CA THR A 11 29.64 -2.82 -4.28
C THR A 11 28.43 -2.06 -3.74
N THR A 12 27.52 -1.67 -4.62
CA THR A 12 26.20 -1.16 -4.24
C THR A 12 25.38 -2.32 -3.68
N ARG A 13 25.19 -2.37 -2.37
CA ARG A 13 24.26 -3.32 -1.75
C ARG A 13 22.85 -2.78 -1.91
N ALA A 14 22.02 -3.46 -2.70
CA ALA A 14 20.59 -3.20 -2.73
C ALA A 14 20.02 -3.47 -1.33
N ALA A 15 19.18 -2.57 -0.82
CA ALA A 15 18.47 -2.78 0.43
C ALA A 15 17.50 -3.95 0.25
N ALA A 16 17.78 -5.08 0.89
CA ALA A 16 16.88 -6.23 0.88
C ALA A 16 15.72 -5.98 1.85
N VAL A 17 14.49 -6.06 1.35
CA VAL A 17 13.30 -6.03 2.21
C VAL A 17 13.26 -7.32 3.02
N PRO A 18 13.23 -7.26 4.36
CA PRO A 18 13.27 -8.46 5.18
C PRO A 18 11.98 -9.27 5.02
N VAL A 19 12.09 -10.61 5.04
CA VAL A 19 10.96 -11.54 4.80
C VAL A 19 9.80 -11.29 5.75
N TRP A 20 10.06 -10.94 7.02
CA TRP A 20 9.02 -10.64 7.99
C TRP A 20 8.16 -9.45 7.58
N LEU A 21 8.74 -8.45 6.92
CA LEU A 21 8.01 -7.26 6.47
C LEU A 21 7.09 -7.61 5.30
N GLN A 22 7.51 -8.53 4.43
CA GLN A 22 6.67 -9.07 3.34
C GLN A 22 5.48 -9.87 3.89
N ILE A 23 5.73 -10.70 4.90
CA ILE A 23 4.67 -11.48 5.57
C ILE A 23 3.70 -10.55 6.30
N ALA A 24 4.21 -9.54 7.02
CA ALA A 24 3.40 -8.59 7.75
C ALA A 24 2.48 -7.78 6.82
N THR A 25 2.99 -7.30 5.69
CA THR A 25 2.17 -6.55 4.72
C THR A 25 1.13 -7.43 4.04
N ALA A 26 1.48 -8.67 3.67
CA ALA A 26 0.51 -9.62 3.11
C ALA A 26 -0.60 -9.95 4.12
N PHE A 27 -0.24 -10.17 5.39
CA PHE A 27 -1.21 -10.42 6.46
C PHE A 27 -2.12 -9.21 6.69
N LEU A 28 -1.55 -8.00 6.81
CA LEU A 28 -2.33 -6.77 6.99
C LEU A 28 -3.29 -6.53 5.82
N LEU A 29 -2.85 -6.76 4.59
CA LEU A 29 -3.71 -6.64 3.41
C LEU A 29 -4.88 -7.62 3.50
N GLY A 30 -4.62 -8.90 3.81
CA GLY A 30 -5.66 -9.90 4.00
C GLY A 30 -6.62 -9.54 5.12
N ALA A 31 -6.10 -9.07 6.26
CA ALA A 31 -6.91 -8.65 7.41
C ALA A 31 -7.82 -7.47 7.05
N VAL A 32 -7.32 -6.48 6.32
CA VAL A 32 -8.13 -5.33 5.85
C VAL A 32 -9.24 -5.80 4.91
N ILE A 33 -8.96 -6.73 3.99
CA ILE A 33 -9.97 -7.26 3.08
C ILE A 33 -11.06 -8.02 3.85
N VAL A 34 -10.67 -8.94 4.73
CA VAL A 34 -11.62 -9.75 5.52
C VAL A 34 -12.43 -8.86 6.47
N TYR A 35 -11.78 -7.90 7.13
CA TYR A 35 -12.44 -6.95 8.01
C TYR A 35 -13.40 -6.04 7.24
N GLY A 36 -12.93 -5.49 6.11
CA GLY A 36 -13.75 -4.66 5.23
C GLY A 36 -14.94 -5.41 4.63
N ALA A 37 -14.77 -6.68 4.25
CA ALA A 37 -15.86 -7.48 3.68
C ALA A 37 -16.84 -8.01 4.74
N GLY A 38 -16.34 -8.40 5.92
CA GLY A 38 -17.13 -9.08 6.95
C GLY A 38 -17.69 -8.17 8.04
N PHE A 39 -17.03 -7.05 8.34
CA PHE A 39 -17.33 -6.20 9.50
C PHE A 39 -17.60 -4.75 9.15
N VAL A 40 -17.47 -4.34 7.88
CA VAL A 40 -17.98 -3.03 7.49
C VAL A 40 -19.50 -3.05 7.67
N GLN A 41 -19.98 -2.27 8.62
CA GLN A 41 -21.40 -2.20 8.96
C GLN A 41 -22.14 -1.81 7.68
N ALA A 42 -22.81 -2.78 7.05
CA ALA A 42 -23.41 -2.59 5.74
C ALA A 42 -24.29 -1.34 5.72
N SER A 43 -25.00 -1.02 6.82
CA SER A 43 -25.82 0.19 6.91
C SER A 43 -25.07 1.50 6.66
N ALA A 44 -23.83 1.67 7.15
CA ALA A 44 -23.09 2.92 6.95
C ALA A 44 -22.63 3.08 5.49
N VAL A 45 -22.09 2.02 4.88
CA VAL A 45 -21.69 2.00 3.47
C VAL A 45 -22.90 2.07 2.55
N HIS A 46 -23.99 1.39 2.90
CA HIS A 46 -25.22 1.36 2.13
C HIS A 46 -25.94 2.71 2.19
N ASN A 47 -26.01 3.38 3.35
CA ASN A 47 -26.53 4.74 3.48
C ASN A 47 -25.67 5.73 2.67
N THR A 48 -24.34 5.63 2.77
CA THR A 48 -23.43 6.46 1.95
C THR A 48 -23.67 6.24 0.45
N ALA A 49 -23.86 4.99 0.01
CA ALA A 49 -24.16 4.67 -1.38
C ALA A 49 -25.49 5.27 -1.86
N HIS A 50 -26.50 5.31 -0.99
CA HIS A 50 -27.77 5.98 -1.28
C HIS A 50 -27.62 7.51 -1.29
N ASP A 51 -26.77 8.08 -0.43
CA ASP A 51 -26.46 9.51 -0.37
C ASP A 51 -25.60 9.99 -1.54
N MET A 52 -24.92 9.08 -2.26
CA MET A 52 -24.16 9.41 -3.48
C MET A 52 -25.04 10.03 -4.56
N ARG A 53 -26.33 9.65 -4.65
CA ARG A 53 -27.27 10.26 -5.62
C ARG A 53 -27.46 11.76 -5.40
N HIS A 54 -27.31 12.23 -4.16
CA HIS A 54 -27.39 13.66 -3.82
C HIS A 54 -26.06 14.38 -3.95
N ALA A 55 -24.93 13.68 -3.75
CA ALA A 55 -23.59 14.24 -3.91
C ALA A 55 -23.08 14.25 -5.37
N GLN A 56 -23.55 13.35 -6.23
CA GLN A 56 -23.13 13.22 -7.63
C GLN A 56 -23.94 14.10 -8.60
N GLY A 57 -24.87 14.90 -8.09
CA GLY A 57 -25.48 15.99 -8.86
C GLY A 57 -24.40 17.01 -9.18
N PHE A 58 -23.76 16.87 -10.33
CA PHE A 58 -22.86 17.89 -10.89
C PHE A 58 -23.54 19.27 -10.75
N PRO A 59 -22.88 20.29 -10.18
CA PRO A 59 -23.43 21.64 -10.15
C PRO A 59 -23.55 22.12 -11.60
N CYS A 60 -24.76 22.05 -12.14
CA CYS A 60 -25.10 22.71 -13.39
C CYS A 60 -25.41 24.17 -13.07
N HIS A 61 -24.34 24.97 -13.07
CA HIS A 61 -24.30 26.41 -12.81
C HIS A 61 -24.69 26.86 -11.38
#